data_AF-A0A497D2Q1-F1
#
_entry.id   AF-A0A497D2Q1-F1
#
_cell.length_a   1.000
_cell.length_b   1.000
_cell.length_c   1.000
_cell.angle_alpha   90.00
_cell.angle_beta   90.00
_cell.angle_gamma   90.00
#
_symmetry.space_group_name_H-M   'P 1'
#
loop_
_entity.id
_entity.type
_entity.pdbx_description
1 polymer ?
#
loop_
_entity_poly.entity_id
_entity_poly.type
_entity_poly.pdbx_seq_one_letter_code
_entity_poly.pdbx_strand_id
1 'polypeptide(L)'
;MKKIGVAVVIIMAVLFVFSACTKNTGRSGKVRSIGKTSEILVVVENEQQWENSIGKTIREYFGKDQQGLPQPEPLFDLAHVTKTSFSDLLKKHRNIFIVEIDKNSIEPKIELVGNHWAEPQVVIRITAPNKSVFLQTFEKNAGVFIERYNQTERERIATLFKSTPNKDAVREIKQNFGLKLIVPRDYHLVRSETDFIWIRKETNDYSQGFFIFREAYKDTAQFSKASVSARTNRFLKQYVSGPTEGSYMTLDETYYEPEPLIVTDFSTEYAVELRGFWDVENDFMGGPYVSYTFTDPENEWIITLFGYVYHPSKEKRNLLRQVEALLYSVEFTK
;
A
#
# COMPACT_ATOMS: atom_id res chain seq x y z
N MET A 1 2.24 59.62 14.58
CA MET A 1 1.57 58.92 15.70
C MET A 1 1.18 57.53 15.23
N LYS A 2 1.75 56.50 15.85
CA LYS A 2 1.48 55.08 15.57
C LYS A 2 0.01 54.75 15.88
N LYS A 3 -0.69 54.05 15.00
CA LYS A 3 -1.91 53.30 15.35
C LYS A 3 -1.67 51.82 15.05
N ILE A 4 -1.33 51.13 16.14
CA ILE A 4 -1.47 49.70 16.43
C ILE A 4 -2.96 49.34 16.16
N GLY A 5 -3.37 48.28 15.46
CA GLY A 5 -2.84 46.93 15.40
C GLY A 5 -3.72 46.01 16.25
N VAL A 6 -4.86 45.54 15.73
CA VAL A 6 -5.58 44.38 16.29
C VAL A 6 -6.25 43.64 15.13
N ALA A 7 -5.55 42.65 14.58
CA ALA A 7 -6.16 41.60 13.76
C ALA A 7 -6.47 40.44 14.71
N VAL A 8 -7.76 40.19 14.96
CA VAL A 8 -8.22 39.03 15.72
C VAL A 8 -8.22 37.84 14.77
N VAL A 9 -7.19 37.01 14.84
CA VAL A 9 -7.16 35.69 14.18
C VAL A 9 -7.87 34.71 15.12
N ILE A 10 -9.10 34.34 14.76
CA ILE A 10 -9.83 33.26 15.43
C ILE A 10 -9.27 31.94 14.90
N ILE A 11 -8.37 31.31 15.65
CA ILE A 11 -7.94 29.93 15.41
C ILE A 11 -9.04 29.02 15.95
N MET A 12 -9.86 28.48 15.06
CA MET A 12 -10.84 27.45 15.39
C MET A 12 -10.11 26.10 15.47
N ALA A 13 -9.69 25.72 16.67
CA ALA A 13 -9.10 24.43 16.95
C ALA A 13 -10.17 23.32 16.82
N VAL A 14 -10.16 22.60 15.70
CA VAL A 14 -10.93 21.37 15.54
C VAL A 14 -10.26 20.27 16.36
N LEU A 15 -10.87 19.95 17.51
CA LEU A 15 -10.52 18.81 18.35
C LEU A 15 -10.85 17.51 17.60
N PHE A 16 -9.84 16.88 17.01
CA PHE A 16 -9.93 15.50 16.52
C PHE A 16 -9.92 14.55 17.72
N VAL A 17 -11.08 14.01 18.09
CA VAL A 17 -11.17 12.89 19.03
C VAL A 17 -10.98 11.59 18.24
N PHE A 18 -9.73 11.17 18.09
CA PHE A 18 -9.42 9.80 17.69
C PHE A 18 -9.65 8.87 18.89
N SER A 19 -10.83 8.23 18.97
CA SER A 19 -10.98 7.06 19.83
C SER A 19 -10.25 5.88 19.19
N ALA A 20 -9.04 5.61 19.68
CA ALA A 20 -8.31 4.40 19.36
C ALA A 20 -9.07 3.19 19.91
N CYS A 21 -9.41 2.24 19.03
CA CYS A 21 -9.94 0.95 19.44
C CYS A 21 -8.82 0.09 20.03
N THR A 22 -9.13 -0.51 21.18
CA THR A 22 -8.35 -1.53 21.89
C THR A 22 -7.97 -2.68 20.94
N LYS A 23 -6.68 -3.03 20.88
CA LYS A 23 -6.21 -4.28 20.27
C LYS A 23 -6.74 -5.46 21.08
N ASN A 24 -7.86 -6.04 20.65
CA ASN A 24 -8.34 -7.32 21.16
C ASN A 24 -7.59 -8.44 20.44
N THR A 25 -6.64 -9.07 21.13
CA THR A 25 -5.80 -10.19 20.63
C THR A 25 -6.43 -11.58 20.88
N GLY A 26 -7.75 -11.68 20.85
CA GLY A 26 -8.47 -12.96 20.86
C GLY A 26 -9.05 -13.26 19.48
N ARG A 27 -8.98 -14.52 19.00
CA ARG A 27 -9.74 -14.97 17.82
C ARG A 27 -11.19 -14.56 18.00
N SER A 28 -11.64 -13.54 17.28
CA SER A 28 -13.03 -13.12 17.40
C SER A 28 -13.89 -14.26 16.85
N GLY A 29 -14.98 -14.60 17.55
CA GLY A 29 -15.98 -15.56 17.05
C GLY A 29 -16.74 -15.05 15.82
N LYS A 30 -16.23 -14.02 15.13
CA LYS A 30 -16.84 -13.42 13.95
C LYS A 30 -16.51 -14.26 12.73
N VAL A 31 -17.44 -14.23 11.78
CA VAL A 31 -17.30 -14.93 10.51
C VAL A 31 -16.18 -14.32 9.67
N ARG A 32 -15.56 -15.14 8.81
CA ARG A 32 -14.57 -14.67 7.85
C ARG A 32 -15.22 -13.70 6.85
N SER A 33 -14.53 -12.61 6.55
CA SER A 33 -14.96 -11.64 5.55
C SER A 33 -14.86 -12.16 4.12
N ILE A 34 -15.67 -11.58 3.22
CA ILE A 34 -15.79 -11.93 1.80
C ILE A 34 -15.40 -10.75 0.89
N GLY A 35 -15.50 -10.94 -0.43
CA GLY A 35 -15.16 -9.94 -1.45
C GLY A 35 -13.83 -10.23 -2.15
N LYS A 36 -13.62 -9.60 -3.31
CA LYS A 36 -12.39 -9.76 -4.10
C LYS A 36 -11.22 -9.00 -3.45
N THR A 37 -9.99 -9.36 -3.82
CA THR A 37 -8.80 -8.60 -3.39
C THR A 37 -8.94 -7.18 -3.89
N SER A 38 -8.71 -6.20 -3.02
CA SER A 38 -8.72 -4.79 -3.41
C SER A 38 -10.07 -4.31 -3.97
N GLU A 39 -11.17 -4.80 -3.43
CA GLU A 39 -12.54 -4.37 -3.74
C GLU A 39 -13.10 -3.54 -2.59
N ILE A 40 -13.86 -2.48 -2.88
CA ILE A 40 -14.65 -1.70 -1.92
C ILE A 40 -16.13 -1.81 -2.29
N LEU A 41 -16.95 -2.22 -1.32
CA LEU A 41 -18.40 -2.14 -1.44
C LEU A 41 -18.89 -0.78 -0.94
N VAL A 42 -19.42 0.03 -1.85
CA VAL A 42 -19.99 1.35 -1.55
C VAL A 42 -21.49 1.21 -1.27
N VAL A 43 -21.93 1.70 -0.12
CA VAL A 43 -23.35 1.72 0.27
C VAL A 43 -23.87 3.15 0.21
N VAL A 44 -24.81 3.40 -0.69
CA VAL A 44 -25.48 4.70 -0.87
C VAL A 44 -26.94 4.62 -0.44
N GLU A 45 -27.62 5.75 -0.20
CA GLU A 45 -29.04 5.71 0.18
C GLU A 45 -29.94 5.28 -0.97
N ASN A 46 -29.62 5.69 -2.20
CA ASN A 46 -30.36 5.41 -3.43
C ASN A 46 -29.47 5.54 -4.67
N GLU A 47 -29.95 5.06 -5.82
CA GLU A 47 -29.18 5.10 -7.09
C GLU A 47 -28.86 6.53 -7.54
N GLN A 48 -29.75 7.51 -7.32
CA GLN A 48 -29.48 8.90 -7.68
C GLN A 48 -28.24 9.46 -6.97
N GLN A 49 -27.95 9.00 -5.76
CA GLN A 49 -26.74 9.36 -5.02
C GLN A 49 -25.47 8.79 -5.67
N TRP A 50 -25.54 7.57 -6.21
CA TRP A 50 -24.44 6.95 -6.93
C TRP A 50 -24.17 7.60 -8.30
N GLU A 51 -25.23 8.03 -8.98
CA GLU A 51 -25.12 8.67 -10.30
C GLU A 51 -24.67 10.14 -10.22
N ASN A 52 -24.89 10.81 -9.09
CA ASN A 52 -24.52 12.22 -8.93
C ASN A 52 -23.05 12.42 -8.49
N SER A 53 -22.72 13.66 -8.12
CA SER A 53 -21.38 14.06 -7.68
C SER A 53 -20.82 13.25 -6.50
N ILE A 54 -21.65 12.67 -5.63
CA ILE A 54 -21.23 11.79 -4.54
C ILE A 54 -20.58 10.53 -5.09
N GLY A 55 -21.28 9.76 -5.92
CA GLY A 55 -20.69 8.56 -6.52
C GLY A 55 -19.55 8.90 -7.48
N LYS A 56 -19.62 10.03 -8.19
CA LYS A 56 -18.52 10.51 -9.06
C LYS A 56 -17.23 10.73 -8.28
N THR A 57 -17.26 11.48 -7.17
CA THR A 57 -16.05 11.73 -6.36
C THR A 57 -15.51 10.41 -5.76
N ILE A 58 -16.38 9.50 -5.32
CA ILE A 58 -15.94 8.20 -4.79
C ILE A 58 -15.19 7.40 -5.87
N ARG A 59 -15.71 7.36 -7.09
CA ARG A 59 -15.05 6.71 -8.23
C ARG A 59 -13.74 7.39 -8.61
N GLU A 60 -13.70 8.73 -8.59
CA GLU A 60 -12.50 9.50 -8.92
C GLU A 60 -11.34 9.28 -7.94
N TYR A 61 -11.61 9.05 -6.65
CA TYR A 61 -10.57 8.83 -5.65
C TYR A 61 -10.25 7.35 -5.42
N PHE A 62 -11.25 6.50 -5.19
CA PHE A 62 -11.02 5.08 -4.90
C PHE A 62 -10.78 4.24 -6.16
N GLY A 63 -11.37 4.64 -7.29
CA GLY A 63 -11.18 4.00 -8.59
C GLY A 63 -10.07 4.62 -9.44
N LYS A 64 -9.27 5.55 -8.87
CA LYS A 64 -8.12 6.14 -9.57
C LYS A 64 -7.11 5.07 -9.93
N ASP A 65 -6.47 5.19 -11.09
CA ASP A 65 -5.39 4.28 -11.49
C ASP A 65 -4.23 4.31 -10.48
N GLN A 66 -3.75 3.11 -10.13
CA GLN A 66 -2.57 2.95 -9.30
C GLN A 66 -1.33 3.43 -10.08
N GLN A 67 -0.55 4.30 -9.44
CA GLN A 67 0.72 4.77 -9.98
C GLN A 67 1.76 3.65 -10.07
N GLY A 68 2.64 3.72 -11.07
CA GLY A 68 3.70 2.72 -11.28
C GLY A 68 3.18 1.38 -11.80
N LEU A 69 2.05 1.34 -12.53
CA LEU A 69 1.63 0.19 -13.33
C LEU A 69 1.71 0.50 -14.83
N PRO A 70 2.22 -0.43 -15.66
CA PRO A 70 2.36 -0.19 -17.11
C PRO A 70 1.00 -0.18 -17.83
N GLN A 71 0.00 -0.80 -17.23
CA GLN A 71 -1.39 -0.82 -17.71
C GLN A 71 -2.25 -0.14 -16.63
N PRO A 72 -3.17 0.78 -17.00
CA PRO A 72 -4.08 1.38 -16.03
C PRO A 72 -4.90 0.30 -15.30
N GLU A 73 -4.74 0.23 -13.99
CA GLU A 73 -5.53 -0.63 -13.09
C GLU A 73 -5.96 0.20 -11.86
N PRO A 74 -7.24 0.18 -11.45
CA PRO A 74 -7.74 1.03 -10.38
C PRO A 74 -7.17 0.62 -9.01
N LEU A 75 -6.95 1.59 -8.12
CA LEU A 75 -6.53 1.35 -6.72
C LEU A 75 -7.44 0.31 -6.05
N PHE A 76 -8.76 0.47 -6.24
CA PHE A 76 -9.79 -0.48 -5.81
C PHE A 76 -10.84 -0.73 -6.88
N ASP A 77 -11.29 -1.97 -6.98
CA ASP A 77 -12.51 -2.30 -7.73
C ASP A 77 -13.71 -1.86 -6.92
N LEU A 78 -14.64 -1.13 -7.55
CA LEU A 78 -15.81 -0.60 -6.84
C LEU A 78 -17.06 -1.41 -7.21
N ALA A 79 -17.72 -1.92 -6.18
CA ALA A 79 -19.10 -2.39 -6.26
C ALA A 79 -19.97 -1.43 -5.46
N HIS A 80 -21.23 -1.23 -5.86
CA HIS A 80 -22.16 -0.40 -5.09
C HIS A 80 -23.50 -1.09 -4.87
N VAL A 81 -24.16 -0.72 -3.77
CA VAL A 81 -25.54 -1.09 -3.45
C VAL A 81 -26.27 0.05 -2.76
N THR A 82 -27.60 0.03 -2.84
CA THR A 82 -28.44 0.90 -2.00
C THR A 82 -28.52 0.37 -0.57
N LYS A 83 -28.81 1.26 0.38
CA LYS A 83 -29.03 0.93 1.79
C LYS A 83 -30.14 -0.11 1.98
N THR A 84 -31.18 -0.07 1.14
CA THR A 84 -32.28 -1.05 1.14
C THR A 84 -31.82 -2.44 0.69
N SER A 85 -30.81 -2.52 -0.17
CA SER A 85 -30.24 -3.78 -0.69
C SER A 85 -29.05 -4.29 0.12
N PHE A 86 -28.60 -3.56 1.14
CA PHE A 86 -27.42 -3.89 1.96
C PHE A 86 -27.70 -5.01 2.98
N SER A 87 -27.84 -6.22 2.45
CA SER A 87 -28.16 -7.45 3.18
C SER A 87 -27.05 -7.92 4.15
N ASP A 88 -27.38 -8.87 5.02
CA ASP A 88 -26.42 -9.47 5.97
C ASP A 88 -25.26 -10.22 5.30
N LEU A 89 -25.44 -10.68 4.06
CA LEU A 89 -24.35 -11.24 3.27
C LEU A 89 -23.35 -10.14 2.88
N LEU A 90 -23.85 -9.01 2.37
CA LEU A 90 -23.04 -7.90 1.91
C LEU A 90 -22.31 -7.19 3.06
N LYS A 91 -22.91 -7.17 4.26
CA LYS A 91 -22.25 -6.71 5.48
C LYS A 91 -20.96 -7.46 5.82
N LYS A 92 -20.70 -8.63 5.22
CA LYS A 92 -19.46 -9.40 5.42
C LYS A 92 -18.33 -9.01 4.46
N HIS A 93 -18.55 -8.08 3.52
CA HIS A 93 -17.48 -7.59 2.64
C HIS A 93 -16.32 -7.01 3.46
N ARG A 94 -15.09 -7.25 2.99
CA ARG A 94 -13.87 -6.78 3.68
C ARG A 94 -13.79 -5.27 3.82
N ASN A 95 -14.02 -4.55 2.74
CA ASN A 95 -13.91 -3.10 2.71
C ASN A 95 -15.28 -2.53 2.35
N ILE A 96 -15.83 -1.70 3.23
CA ILE A 96 -17.16 -1.13 3.06
C ILE A 96 -17.10 0.38 3.29
N PHE A 97 -17.55 1.15 2.31
CA PHE A 97 -17.69 2.60 2.43
C PHE A 97 -19.16 2.98 2.42
N ILE A 98 -19.67 3.56 3.51
CA ILE A 98 -21.09 3.88 3.69
C ILE A 98 -21.26 5.40 3.62
N VAL A 99 -22.20 5.85 2.80
CA VAL A 99 -22.57 7.27 2.70
C VAL A 99 -23.98 7.49 3.23
N GLU A 100 -24.12 8.41 4.18
CA GLU A 100 -25.41 8.81 4.75
C GLU A 100 -25.56 10.34 4.69
N ILE A 101 -26.69 10.81 4.15
CA ILE A 101 -27.09 12.22 4.12
C ILE A 101 -28.23 12.41 5.12
N ASP A 102 -27.88 12.82 6.34
CA ASP A 102 -28.86 13.07 7.40
C ASP A 102 -29.07 14.57 7.60
N LYS A 103 -30.21 15.08 7.14
CA LYS A 103 -30.58 16.50 7.28
C LYS A 103 -30.70 16.98 8.73
N ASN A 104 -30.84 16.07 9.70
CA ASN A 104 -30.87 16.41 11.12
C ASN A 104 -29.46 16.48 11.74
N SER A 105 -28.43 16.00 11.03
CA SER A 105 -27.06 16.15 11.48
C SER A 105 -26.64 17.62 11.36
N ILE A 106 -25.96 18.14 12.38
CA ILE A 106 -25.43 19.51 12.39
C ILE A 106 -24.05 19.55 11.72
N GLU A 107 -23.22 18.56 12.00
CA GLU A 107 -21.83 18.45 11.52
C GLU A 107 -21.59 17.11 10.80
N PRO A 108 -20.57 17.00 9.93
CA PRO A 108 -20.18 15.72 9.38
C PRO A 108 -19.55 14.83 10.45
N LYS A 109 -19.83 13.52 10.38
CA LYS A 109 -19.23 12.50 11.23
C LYS A 109 -18.56 11.44 10.36
N ILE A 110 -17.30 11.12 10.67
CA ILE A 110 -16.58 10.00 10.09
C ILE A 110 -16.47 8.91 11.13
N GLU A 111 -16.90 7.69 10.80
CA GLU A 111 -16.74 6.50 11.64
C GLU A 111 -15.83 5.50 10.94
N LEU A 112 -14.77 5.08 11.63
CA LEU A 112 -13.84 4.04 11.18
C LEU A 112 -14.02 2.82 12.10
N VAL A 113 -14.62 1.75 11.60
CA VAL A 113 -14.92 0.56 12.40
C VAL A 113 -14.20 -0.65 11.83
N GLY A 114 -13.30 -1.23 12.62
CA GLY A 114 -12.66 -2.49 12.32
C GLY A 114 -13.52 -3.69 12.75
N ASN A 115 -13.50 -4.76 11.97
CA ASN A 115 -14.09 -6.05 12.29
C ASN A 115 -15.55 -5.95 12.77
N HIS A 116 -16.39 -5.10 12.16
CA HIS A 116 -17.73 -4.82 12.69
C HIS A 116 -18.63 -6.07 12.63
N TRP A 117 -18.77 -6.65 11.43
CA TRP A 117 -19.57 -7.85 11.14
C TRP A 117 -18.73 -9.09 10.80
N ALA A 118 -17.53 -8.91 10.25
CA ALA A 118 -16.66 -10.00 9.81
C ALA A 118 -15.17 -9.67 10.07
N GLU A 119 -14.27 -10.65 9.91
CA GLU A 119 -12.83 -10.44 10.13
C GLU A 119 -11.96 -11.06 9.01
N PRO A 120 -10.90 -10.35 8.53
CA PRO A 120 -10.63 -8.94 8.75
C PRO A 120 -11.62 -8.04 7.98
N GLN A 121 -12.02 -6.90 8.55
CA GLN A 121 -12.92 -5.95 7.89
C GLN A 121 -12.61 -4.51 8.30
N VAL A 122 -12.79 -3.59 7.35
CA VAL A 122 -12.85 -2.15 7.61
C VAL A 122 -14.13 -1.58 7.03
N VAL A 123 -14.88 -0.89 7.88
CA VAL A 123 -16.06 -0.12 7.52
C VAL A 123 -15.77 1.35 7.78
N ILE A 124 -15.88 2.17 6.74
CA ILE A 124 -15.79 3.62 6.82
C ILE A 124 -17.17 4.18 6.53
N ARG A 125 -17.70 4.99 7.44
CA ARG A 125 -18.97 5.69 7.23
C ARG A 125 -18.77 7.19 7.29
N ILE A 126 -19.37 7.90 6.36
CA ILE A 126 -19.55 9.35 6.46
C ILE A 126 -21.02 9.65 6.56
N THR A 127 -21.41 10.29 7.66
CA THR A 127 -22.73 10.91 7.82
C THR A 127 -22.57 12.40 7.66
N ALA A 128 -23.33 13.03 6.75
CA ALA A 128 -23.22 14.46 6.48
C ALA A 128 -24.60 15.15 6.39
N PRO A 129 -24.72 16.42 6.78
CA PRO A 129 -25.98 17.18 6.69
C PRO A 129 -26.55 17.30 5.27
N ASN A 130 -25.65 17.38 4.28
CA ASN A 130 -26.00 17.54 2.87
C ASN A 130 -24.85 17.13 1.96
N LYS A 131 -25.14 17.08 0.66
CA LYS A 131 -24.19 16.70 -0.39
C LYS A 131 -22.90 17.52 -0.39
N SER A 132 -22.98 18.84 -0.25
CA SER A 132 -21.79 19.70 -0.30
C SER A 132 -20.84 19.41 0.86
N VAL A 133 -21.39 19.24 2.06
CA VAL A 133 -20.60 18.89 3.26
C VAL A 133 -19.99 17.50 3.12
N PHE A 134 -20.73 16.53 2.54
CA PHE A 134 -20.16 15.22 2.24
C PHE A 134 -18.93 15.31 1.32
N LEU A 135 -19.03 16.03 0.19
CA LEU A 135 -17.94 16.13 -0.78
C LEU A 135 -16.67 16.71 -0.16
N GLN A 136 -16.80 17.82 0.56
CA GLN A 136 -15.67 18.44 1.27
C GLN A 136 -15.06 17.50 2.32
N THR A 137 -15.92 16.79 3.06
CA THR A 137 -15.46 15.84 4.09
C THR A 137 -14.73 14.66 3.46
N PHE A 138 -15.26 14.12 2.35
CA PHE A 138 -14.67 13.01 1.64
C PHE A 138 -13.32 13.39 1.03
N GLU A 139 -13.27 14.46 0.24
CA GLU A 139 -12.05 14.90 -0.46
C GLU A 139 -10.91 15.21 0.51
N LYS A 140 -11.22 15.85 1.65
CA LYS A 140 -10.24 16.14 2.71
C LYS A 140 -9.64 14.89 3.34
N ASN A 141 -10.37 13.77 3.36
CA ASN A 141 -9.97 12.55 4.08
C ASN A 141 -9.70 11.34 3.16
N ALA A 142 -9.89 11.48 1.85
CA ALA A 142 -9.81 10.37 0.89
C ALA A 142 -8.47 9.62 0.97
N GLY A 143 -7.35 10.35 1.13
CA GLY A 143 -6.03 9.73 1.30
C GLY A 143 -5.93 8.82 2.53
N VAL A 144 -6.52 9.24 3.66
CA VAL A 144 -6.55 8.44 4.90
C VAL A 144 -7.40 7.19 4.71
N PHE A 145 -8.53 7.29 3.99
CA PHE A 145 -9.39 6.14 3.71
C PHE A 145 -8.71 5.12 2.80
N ILE A 146 -8.07 5.60 1.74
CA ILE A 146 -7.28 4.78 0.81
C ILE A 146 -6.20 4.02 1.58
N GLU A 147 -5.43 4.72 2.42
CA GLU A 147 -4.35 4.06 3.17
C GLU A 147 -4.88 3.03 4.16
N ARG A 148 -6.01 3.32 4.82
CA ARG A 148 -6.62 2.35 5.74
C ARG A 148 -7.05 1.06 5.02
N TYR A 149 -7.62 1.17 3.82
CA TYR A 149 -7.98 0.00 3.03
C TYR A 149 -6.75 -0.76 2.52
N ASN A 150 -5.70 -0.04 2.07
CA ASN A 150 -4.43 -0.65 1.67
C ASN A 150 -3.80 -1.44 2.82
N GLN A 151 -3.70 -0.83 4.00
CA GLN A 151 -3.19 -1.48 5.22
C GLN A 151 -3.96 -2.77 5.53
N THR A 152 -5.29 -2.73 5.46
CA THR A 152 -6.13 -3.91 5.71
C THR A 152 -5.87 -5.04 4.73
N GLU A 153 -5.69 -4.73 3.44
CA GLU A 153 -5.32 -5.75 2.45
C GLU A 153 -3.90 -6.27 2.66
N ARG A 154 -2.93 -5.41 3.01
CA ARG A 154 -1.55 -5.83 3.34
C ARG A 154 -1.54 -6.78 4.54
N GLU A 155 -2.20 -6.44 5.63
CA GLU A 155 -2.31 -7.28 6.85
C GLU A 155 -2.96 -8.64 6.55
N ARG A 156 -4.01 -8.65 5.73
CA ARG A 156 -4.69 -9.89 5.31
C ARG A 156 -3.76 -10.79 4.49
N ILE A 157 -3.05 -10.21 3.53
CA ILE A 157 -2.11 -10.95 2.68
C ILE A 157 -0.95 -11.49 3.54
N ALA A 158 -0.36 -10.65 4.38
CA ALA A 158 0.69 -11.04 5.31
C ALA A 158 0.25 -12.21 6.21
N THR A 159 -0.97 -12.17 6.73
CA THR A 159 -1.53 -13.26 7.56
C THR A 159 -1.64 -14.57 6.78
N LEU A 160 -2.08 -14.53 5.52
CA LEU A 160 -2.15 -15.71 4.65
C LEU A 160 -0.74 -16.30 4.40
N PHE A 161 0.20 -15.42 4.11
CA PHE A 161 1.59 -15.73 3.74
C PHE A 161 2.44 -16.21 4.91
N LYS A 162 2.10 -15.83 6.14
CA LYS A 162 2.78 -16.25 7.37
C LYS A 162 2.60 -17.74 7.70
N SER A 163 1.55 -18.38 7.19
CA SER A 163 1.15 -19.73 7.60
C SER A 163 2.22 -20.80 7.33
N THR A 164 2.97 -20.68 6.24
CA THR A 164 3.96 -21.67 5.82
C THR A 164 5.23 -20.97 5.33
N PRO A 165 6.19 -20.66 6.23
CA PRO A 165 7.36 -19.87 5.87
C PRO A 165 8.46 -20.71 5.19
N ASN A 166 9.18 -20.09 4.25
CA ASN A 166 10.49 -20.55 3.80
C ASN A 166 11.54 -20.21 4.88
N LYS A 167 11.91 -21.21 5.67
CA LYS A 167 12.83 -21.04 6.81
C LYS A 167 14.25 -20.66 6.39
N ASP A 168 14.70 -21.10 5.22
CA ASP A 168 16.05 -20.83 4.74
C ASP A 168 16.18 -19.37 4.31
N ALA A 169 15.23 -18.88 3.50
CA ALA A 169 15.19 -17.48 3.11
C ALA A 169 15.07 -16.55 4.34
N VAL A 170 14.21 -16.89 5.31
CA VAL A 170 14.09 -16.09 6.56
C VAL A 170 15.40 -16.08 7.35
N ARG A 171 16.12 -17.19 7.40
CA ARG A 171 17.41 -17.28 8.11
C ARG A 171 18.48 -16.42 7.43
N GLU A 172 18.58 -16.48 6.10
CA GLU A 172 19.55 -15.71 5.32
C GLU A 172 19.31 -14.21 5.44
N ILE A 173 18.05 -13.76 5.35
CA ILE A 173 17.67 -12.36 5.59
C ILE A 173 18.12 -11.91 6.99
N LYS A 174 17.86 -12.73 8.01
CA LYS A 174 18.26 -12.41 9.39
C LYS A 174 19.78 -12.33 9.54
N GLN A 175 20.51 -13.29 8.99
CA GLN A 175 21.97 -13.36 9.15
C GLN A 175 22.69 -12.22 8.42
N ASN A 176 22.26 -11.88 7.20
CA ASN A 176 22.95 -10.88 6.40
C ASN A 176 22.50 -9.46 6.76
N PHE A 177 21.22 -9.24 7.05
CA PHE A 177 20.64 -7.89 7.20
C PHE A 177 20.18 -7.54 8.61
N GLY A 178 20.12 -8.49 9.56
CA GLY A 178 19.49 -8.23 10.86
C GLY A 178 17.99 -7.94 10.75
N LEU A 179 17.36 -8.41 9.68
CA LEU A 179 15.95 -8.21 9.38
C LEU A 179 15.15 -9.51 9.50
N LYS A 180 13.86 -9.37 9.70
CA LYS A 180 12.89 -10.45 9.61
C LYS A 180 11.77 -10.02 8.68
N LEU A 181 11.53 -10.82 7.64
CA LEU A 181 10.39 -10.66 6.74
C LEU A 181 9.58 -11.96 6.74
N ILE A 182 8.29 -11.84 6.43
CA ILE A 182 7.48 -12.99 6.01
C ILE A 182 7.99 -13.41 4.64
N VAL A 183 8.35 -14.70 4.49
CA VAL A 183 8.69 -15.29 3.19
C VAL A 183 7.92 -16.59 3.06
N PRO A 184 6.91 -16.69 2.18
CA PRO A 184 6.15 -17.92 1.98
C PRO A 184 7.00 -19.05 1.40
N ARG A 185 6.58 -20.30 1.63
CA ARG A 185 7.31 -21.51 1.20
C ARG A 185 7.52 -21.61 -0.32
N ASP A 186 6.61 -21.05 -1.11
CA ASP A 186 6.65 -21.06 -2.58
C ASP A 186 7.53 -19.94 -3.18
N TYR A 187 8.20 -19.15 -2.33
CA TYR A 187 9.29 -18.27 -2.73
C TYR A 187 10.63 -18.97 -2.51
N HIS A 188 11.53 -18.84 -3.46
CA HIS A 188 12.85 -19.44 -3.47
C HIS A 188 13.95 -18.39 -3.35
N LEU A 189 14.98 -18.71 -2.58
CA LEU A 189 16.20 -17.92 -2.52
C LEU A 189 17.02 -18.17 -3.80
N VAL A 190 17.18 -17.14 -4.62
CA VAL A 190 17.91 -17.20 -5.90
C VAL A 190 19.37 -16.82 -5.72
N ARG A 191 19.64 -15.81 -4.87
CA ARG A 191 20.98 -15.35 -4.54
C ARG A 191 21.03 -14.80 -3.12
N SER A 192 22.12 -15.07 -2.41
CA SER A 192 22.40 -14.56 -1.07
C SER A 192 23.86 -14.13 -0.99
N GLU A 193 24.08 -12.84 -0.81
CA GLU A 193 25.38 -12.19 -0.61
C GLU A 193 25.29 -11.35 0.67
N THR A 194 26.44 -10.87 1.17
CA THR A 194 26.51 -10.04 2.39
C THR A 194 25.59 -8.81 2.35
N ASP A 195 25.51 -8.15 1.19
CA ASP A 195 24.77 -6.89 1.00
C ASP A 195 23.67 -6.98 -0.06
N PHE A 196 23.34 -8.19 -0.54
CA PHE A 196 22.29 -8.41 -1.52
C PHE A 196 21.60 -9.78 -1.32
N ILE A 197 20.27 -9.80 -1.30
CA ILE A 197 19.46 -11.02 -1.37
C ILE A 197 18.45 -10.89 -2.50
N TRP A 198 18.25 -11.97 -3.25
CA TRP A 198 17.17 -12.12 -4.22
C TRP A 198 16.29 -13.31 -3.86
N ILE A 199 14.99 -13.05 -3.67
CA ILE A 199 13.97 -14.06 -3.42
C ILE A 199 12.86 -13.93 -4.46
N ARG A 200 12.47 -15.05 -5.08
CA ARG A 200 11.51 -15.07 -6.18
C ARG A 200 10.56 -16.26 -6.09
N LYS A 201 9.31 -16.02 -6.46
CA LYS A 201 8.33 -17.03 -6.81
C LYS A 201 8.18 -17.05 -8.33
N GLU A 202 8.37 -18.21 -8.92
CA GLU A 202 8.16 -18.44 -10.36
C GLU A 202 6.96 -19.35 -10.57
N THR A 203 6.16 -19.04 -11.58
CA THR A 203 5.04 -19.88 -12.03
C THR A 203 5.06 -19.99 -13.55
N ASN A 204 4.12 -20.74 -14.14
CA ASN A 204 4.02 -20.81 -15.60
C ASN A 204 3.55 -19.48 -16.23
N ASP A 205 2.83 -18.65 -15.48
CA ASP A 205 2.14 -17.47 -16.01
C ASP A 205 2.78 -16.15 -15.57
N TYR A 206 3.38 -16.12 -14.37
CA TYR A 206 3.95 -14.91 -13.78
C TYR A 206 5.15 -15.21 -12.89
N SER A 207 6.02 -14.22 -12.78
CA SER A 207 7.12 -14.17 -11.82
C SER A 207 6.89 -13.01 -10.87
N GLN A 208 7.16 -13.19 -9.59
CA GLN A 208 7.18 -12.09 -8.64
C GLN A 208 8.25 -12.33 -7.58
N GLY A 209 8.84 -11.26 -7.08
CA GLY A 209 9.93 -11.41 -6.13
C GLY A 209 10.30 -10.10 -5.48
N PHE A 210 11.33 -10.17 -4.65
CA PHE A 210 11.91 -8.99 -4.07
C PHE A 210 13.42 -9.14 -3.88
N PHE A 211 14.08 -8.00 -3.83
CA PHE A 211 15.47 -7.83 -3.45
C PHE A 211 15.57 -7.12 -2.11
N ILE A 212 16.61 -7.44 -1.36
CA ILE A 212 17.07 -6.67 -0.21
C ILE A 212 18.51 -6.30 -0.50
N PHE A 213 18.84 -5.02 -0.41
CA PHE A 213 20.23 -4.58 -0.53
C PHE A 213 20.50 -3.37 0.34
N ARG A 214 21.78 -3.18 0.68
CA ARG A 214 22.20 -2.09 1.55
C ARG A 214 23.55 -1.51 1.14
N GLU A 215 23.81 -0.28 1.56
CA GLU A 215 25.14 0.34 1.54
C GLU A 215 25.30 1.23 2.78
N ALA A 216 26.54 1.64 3.08
CA ALA A 216 26.79 2.52 4.22
C ALA A 216 25.98 3.82 4.09
N TYR A 217 25.29 4.18 5.17
CA TYR A 217 24.59 5.46 5.29
C TYR A 217 25.57 6.55 5.70
N LYS A 218 25.62 7.61 4.91
CA LYS A 218 26.55 8.74 5.04
C LYS A 218 25.79 10.04 5.27
N ASP A 219 24.73 10.27 4.50
CA ASP A 219 23.93 11.49 4.59
C ASP A 219 22.54 11.35 3.96
N THR A 220 21.69 12.34 4.21
CA THR A 220 20.30 12.37 3.77
C THR A 220 20.12 12.49 2.26
N ALA A 221 21.14 12.88 1.48
CA ALA A 221 21.05 12.93 0.01
C ALA A 221 20.89 11.53 -0.59
N GLN A 222 21.24 10.47 0.14
CA GLN A 222 21.03 9.08 -0.26
C GLN A 222 19.55 8.66 -0.36
N PHE A 223 18.64 9.47 0.19
CA PHE A 223 17.19 9.32 0.04
C PHE A 223 16.61 10.03 -1.19
N SER A 224 17.42 10.85 -1.89
CA SER A 224 16.96 11.48 -3.13
C SER A 224 16.60 10.42 -4.16
N LYS A 225 15.57 10.68 -4.98
CA LYS A 225 15.15 9.80 -6.08
C LYS A 225 16.33 9.34 -6.93
N ALA A 226 17.18 10.29 -7.36
CA ALA A 226 18.35 9.99 -8.18
C ALA A 226 19.33 9.03 -7.47
N SER A 227 19.57 9.21 -6.17
CA SER A 227 20.44 8.29 -5.42
C SER A 227 19.81 6.90 -5.26
N VAL A 228 18.52 6.83 -4.94
CA VAL A 228 17.79 5.55 -4.81
C VAL A 228 17.80 4.79 -6.13
N SER A 229 17.48 5.45 -7.25
CA SER A 229 17.53 4.87 -8.60
C SER A 229 18.94 4.38 -8.95
N ALA A 230 19.96 5.22 -8.79
CA ALA A 230 21.34 4.87 -9.15
C ALA A 230 21.87 3.70 -8.32
N ARG A 231 21.58 3.67 -7.02
CA ARG A 231 21.91 2.53 -6.15
C ARG A 231 21.19 1.27 -6.62
N THR A 232 19.90 1.35 -6.91
CA THR A 232 19.09 0.23 -7.38
C THR A 232 19.65 -0.35 -8.68
N ASN A 233 19.87 0.48 -9.71
CA ASN A 233 20.45 0.04 -10.99
C ASN A 233 21.82 -0.62 -10.82
N ARG A 234 22.67 -0.11 -9.92
CA ARG A 234 23.97 -0.73 -9.62
C ARG A 234 23.82 -2.16 -9.07
N PHE A 235 22.93 -2.36 -8.08
CA PHE A 235 22.68 -3.70 -7.52
C PHE A 235 22.01 -4.63 -8.54
N LEU A 236 21.02 -4.14 -9.30
CA LEU A 236 20.34 -4.96 -10.31
C LEU A 236 21.31 -5.41 -11.41
N LYS A 237 22.13 -4.50 -11.96
CA LYS A 237 23.14 -4.83 -12.96
C LYS A 237 24.18 -5.84 -12.47
N GLN A 238 24.60 -5.72 -11.21
CA GLN A 238 25.61 -6.62 -10.65
C GLN A 238 25.06 -8.01 -10.35
N TYR A 239 23.81 -8.10 -9.87
CA TYR A 239 23.30 -9.33 -9.26
C TYR A 239 22.14 -10.00 -10.00
N VAL A 240 21.52 -9.34 -10.98
CA VAL A 240 20.31 -9.81 -11.66
C VAL A 240 20.55 -9.86 -13.17
N SER A 241 21.23 -10.92 -13.61
CA SER A 241 21.41 -11.22 -15.03
C SER A 241 20.07 -11.55 -15.69
N GLY A 242 19.87 -11.06 -16.90
CA GLY A 242 18.73 -11.38 -17.75
C GLY A 242 18.89 -12.75 -18.43
N PRO A 243 17.93 -13.15 -19.27
CA PRO A 243 17.90 -14.48 -19.87
C PRO A 243 18.91 -14.65 -21.02
N THR A 244 19.41 -13.55 -21.59
CA THR A 244 20.40 -13.56 -22.68
C THR A 244 21.76 -13.08 -22.19
N GLU A 245 22.84 -13.50 -22.86
CA GLU A 245 24.19 -13.11 -22.49
C GLU A 245 24.36 -11.58 -22.51
N GLY A 246 24.85 -11.02 -21.41
CA GLY A 246 25.05 -9.57 -21.26
C GLY A 246 23.80 -8.76 -20.91
N SER A 247 22.61 -9.37 -20.87
CA SER A 247 21.40 -8.71 -20.37
C SER A 247 21.35 -8.68 -18.85
N TYR A 248 20.70 -7.66 -18.29
CA TYR A 248 20.51 -7.49 -16.85
C TYR A 248 19.27 -6.65 -16.56
N MET A 249 18.69 -6.84 -15.38
CA MET A 249 17.55 -6.05 -14.93
C MET A 249 17.96 -4.61 -14.64
N THR A 250 17.15 -3.63 -15.03
CA THR A 250 17.35 -2.22 -14.74
C THR A 250 16.01 -1.52 -14.50
N LEU A 251 16.05 -0.29 -14.00
CA LEU A 251 14.87 0.58 -13.93
C LEU A 251 14.64 1.24 -15.30
N ASP A 252 13.38 1.29 -15.71
CA ASP A 252 12.97 2.11 -16.85
C ASP A 252 12.65 3.52 -16.34
N GLU A 253 13.56 4.44 -16.66
CA GLU A 253 13.44 5.87 -16.36
C GLU A 253 13.04 6.69 -17.60
N THR A 254 12.75 6.03 -18.73
CA THR A 254 12.44 6.69 -20.00
C THR A 254 10.96 7.01 -20.11
N TYR A 255 10.10 6.05 -19.74
CA TYR A 255 8.66 6.15 -19.97
C TYR A 255 7.87 6.59 -18.74
N TYR A 256 8.46 6.46 -17.55
CA TYR A 256 7.82 6.85 -16.31
C TYR A 256 8.84 7.33 -15.29
N GLU A 257 8.66 8.57 -14.82
CA GLU A 257 9.48 9.12 -13.76
C GLU A 257 8.78 8.91 -12.40
N PRO A 258 9.33 8.09 -11.50
CA PRO A 258 8.68 7.80 -10.23
C PRO A 258 8.73 9.03 -9.31
N GLU A 259 7.61 9.33 -8.65
CA GLU A 259 7.54 10.37 -7.62
C GLU A 259 7.83 9.78 -6.24
N PRO A 260 8.76 10.36 -5.45
CA PRO A 260 9.06 9.87 -4.11
C PRO A 260 7.90 10.15 -3.15
N LEU A 261 7.45 9.12 -2.44
CA LEU A 261 6.47 9.24 -1.36
C LEU A 261 7.16 8.97 -0.03
N ILE A 262 6.96 9.86 0.95
CA ILE A 262 7.41 9.63 2.33
C ILE A 262 6.39 8.74 3.03
N VAL A 263 6.85 7.61 3.57
CA VAL A 263 6.06 6.66 4.32
C VAL A 263 6.51 6.68 5.78
N THR A 264 5.57 6.90 6.69
CA THR A 264 5.81 6.97 8.14
C THR A 264 5.23 5.78 8.91
N ASP A 265 4.28 5.04 8.31
CA ASP A 265 3.73 3.78 8.83
C ASP A 265 4.52 2.59 8.25
N PHE A 266 5.81 2.53 8.55
CA PHE A 266 6.72 1.47 8.12
C PHE A 266 7.49 0.90 9.33
N SER A 267 8.38 -0.08 9.12
CA SER A 267 9.23 -0.58 10.23
C SER A 267 10.12 0.51 10.84
N THR A 268 10.32 1.60 10.11
CA THR A 268 10.94 2.84 10.57
C THR A 268 9.92 3.97 10.47
N GLU A 269 10.09 5.04 11.25
CA GLU A 269 9.23 6.23 11.16
C GLU A 269 9.47 7.07 9.89
N TYR A 270 10.44 6.66 9.05
CA TYR A 270 10.77 7.30 7.79
C TYR A 270 11.26 6.26 6.78
N ALA A 271 10.57 6.18 5.65
CA ALA A 271 11.00 5.48 4.46
C ALA A 271 10.63 6.29 3.20
N VAL A 272 11.42 6.15 2.14
CA VAL A 272 11.09 6.65 0.81
C VAL A 272 10.54 5.50 -0.02
N GLU A 273 9.29 5.63 -0.45
CA GLU A 273 8.65 4.76 -1.42
C GLU A 273 8.88 5.30 -2.84
N LEU A 274 9.24 4.40 -3.76
CA LEU A 274 9.17 4.62 -5.20
C LEU A 274 8.36 3.51 -5.85
N ARG A 275 7.53 3.88 -6.83
CA ARG A 275 6.84 2.94 -7.72
C ARG A 275 7.17 3.31 -9.15
N GLY A 276 7.51 2.34 -9.97
CA GLY A 276 7.88 2.59 -11.37
C GLY A 276 7.99 1.32 -12.16
N PHE A 277 8.74 1.36 -13.26
CA PHE A 277 8.95 0.22 -14.14
C PHE A 277 10.37 -0.30 -14.04
N TRP A 278 10.49 -1.61 -14.16
CA TRP A 278 11.75 -2.29 -14.42
C TRP A 278 11.66 -2.95 -15.79
N ASP A 279 12.79 -3.04 -16.45
CA ASP A 279 12.99 -3.75 -17.70
C ASP A 279 14.28 -4.57 -17.63
N VAL A 280 14.60 -5.23 -18.73
CA VAL A 280 15.85 -5.96 -18.91
C VAL A 280 16.58 -5.32 -20.08
N GLU A 281 17.76 -4.79 -19.81
CA GLU A 281 18.64 -4.24 -20.83
C GLU A 281 18.94 -5.32 -21.88
N ASN A 282 18.75 -4.99 -23.16
CA ASN A 282 18.87 -5.91 -24.31
C ASN A 282 17.81 -7.03 -24.36
N ASP A 283 16.63 -6.83 -23.76
CA ASP A 283 15.47 -7.74 -23.86
C ASP A 283 14.14 -6.96 -23.75
N PHE A 284 13.00 -7.64 -23.92
CA PHE A 284 11.65 -7.07 -23.84
C PHE A 284 10.91 -7.46 -22.55
N MET A 285 11.61 -8.05 -21.58
CA MET A 285 11.05 -8.37 -20.28
C MET A 285 10.96 -7.11 -19.41
N GLY A 286 9.82 -6.94 -18.73
CA GLY A 286 9.63 -5.82 -17.81
C GLY A 286 8.32 -5.89 -17.04
N GLY A 287 8.16 -4.95 -16.11
CA GLY A 287 6.96 -4.85 -15.30
C GLY A 287 7.05 -3.78 -14.22
N PRO A 288 6.07 -3.72 -13.30
CA PRO A 288 6.06 -2.74 -12.23
C PRO A 288 6.96 -3.18 -11.08
N TYR A 289 7.48 -2.19 -10.35
CA TYR A 289 8.12 -2.35 -9.06
C TYR A 289 7.53 -1.41 -8.00
N VAL A 290 7.75 -1.77 -6.75
CA VAL A 290 7.62 -0.89 -5.58
C VAL A 290 8.84 -1.08 -4.69
N SER A 291 9.43 0.01 -4.22
CA SER A 291 10.60 -0.05 -3.35
C SER A 291 10.45 0.82 -2.11
N TYR A 292 10.99 0.36 -0.98
CA TYR A 292 11.06 1.09 0.29
C TYR A 292 12.51 1.23 0.70
N THR A 293 12.98 2.48 0.79
CA THR A 293 14.33 2.80 1.27
C THR A 293 14.27 3.43 2.65
N PHE A 294 15.00 2.88 3.61
CA PHE A 294 15.03 3.33 5.01
C PHE A 294 16.41 3.06 5.63
N THR A 295 16.68 3.63 6.80
CA THR A 295 17.94 3.38 7.51
C THR A 295 17.80 2.29 8.56
N ASP A 296 18.87 1.56 8.80
CA ASP A 296 19.08 0.78 10.02
C ASP A 296 19.53 1.73 11.14
N PRO A 297 18.71 1.93 12.20
CA PRO A 297 19.05 2.85 13.28
C PRO A 297 20.29 2.45 14.10
N GLU A 298 20.67 1.17 14.09
CA GLU A 298 21.73 0.65 14.97
C GLU A 298 23.07 0.48 14.24
N ASN A 299 23.06 0.30 12.92
CA ASN A 299 24.24 -0.17 12.17
C ASN A 299 24.67 0.75 11.01
N GLU A 300 24.17 2.00 10.96
CA GLU A 300 24.54 2.99 9.93
C GLU A 300 24.39 2.47 8.48
N TRP A 301 23.37 1.65 8.20
CA TRP A 301 23.04 1.17 6.86
C TRP A 301 21.87 1.95 6.27
N ILE A 302 21.90 2.19 4.96
CA ILE A 302 20.69 2.49 4.20
C ILE A 302 20.28 1.23 3.43
N ILE A 303 19.06 0.78 3.66
CA ILE A 303 18.51 -0.48 3.16
C ILE A 303 17.40 -0.14 2.17
N THR A 304 17.39 -0.83 1.02
CA THR A 304 16.28 -0.80 0.08
C THR A 304 15.67 -2.19 -0.03
N LEU A 305 14.37 -2.28 0.19
CA LEU A 305 13.53 -3.41 -0.17
C LEU A 305 12.90 -3.12 -1.53
N PHE A 306 13.17 -3.93 -2.54
CA PHE A 306 12.67 -3.71 -3.91
C PHE A 306 11.83 -4.88 -4.35
N GLY A 307 10.52 -4.69 -4.54
CA GLY A 307 9.59 -5.70 -5.00
C GLY A 307 9.24 -5.54 -6.46
N TYR A 308 9.16 -6.63 -7.22
CA TYR A 308 8.89 -6.60 -8.65
C TYR A 308 7.90 -7.69 -9.08
N VAL A 309 7.21 -7.44 -10.19
CA VAL A 309 6.28 -8.38 -10.84
C VAL A 309 6.54 -8.44 -12.34
N TYR A 310 6.57 -9.65 -12.89
CA TYR A 310 6.50 -9.95 -14.31
C TYR A 310 5.20 -10.73 -14.60
N HIS A 311 4.30 -10.16 -15.39
CA HIS A 311 3.06 -10.82 -15.81
C HIS A 311 2.62 -10.25 -17.16
N PRO A 312 3.20 -10.74 -18.26
CA PRO A 312 3.08 -10.11 -19.58
C PRO A 312 1.61 -10.05 -20.03
N SER A 313 1.20 -8.90 -20.57
CA SER A 313 -0.14 -8.64 -21.12
C SER A 313 -1.33 -8.90 -20.19
N LYS A 314 -1.09 -9.03 -18.89
CA LYS A 314 -2.13 -9.28 -17.87
C LYS A 314 -2.03 -8.29 -16.70
N GLU A 315 -3.08 -8.22 -15.89
CA GLU A 315 -3.18 -7.38 -14.69
C GLU A 315 -2.11 -7.74 -13.65
N LYS A 316 -1.54 -6.73 -12.99
CA LYS A 316 -0.37 -6.86 -12.11
C LYS A 316 -0.60 -6.24 -10.73
N ARG A 317 -1.61 -5.38 -10.56
CA ARG A 317 -1.87 -4.66 -9.29
C ARG A 317 -1.96 -5.60 -8.09
N ASN A 318 -2.74 -6.67 -8.21
CA ASN A 318 -2.95 -7.61 -7.10
C ASN A 318 -1.70 -8.46 -6.80
N LEU A 319 -0.85 -8.75 -7.80
CA LEU A 319 0.44 -9.41 -7.61
C LEU A 319 1.42 -8.45 -6.92
N LEU A 320 1.48 -7.20 -7.38
CA LEU A 320 2.36 -6.19 -6.78
C LEU A 320 1.97 -5.93 -5.32
N ARG A 321 0.68 -5.89 -5.01
CA ARG A 321 0.17 -5.77 -3.64
C ARG A 321 0.54 -6.97 -2.75
N GLN A 322 0.67 -8.17 -3.34
CA GLN A 322 1.17 -9.33 -2.60
C GLN A 322 2.64 -9.15 -2.21
N VAL A 323 3.47 -8.70 -3.16
CA VAL A 323 4.88 -8.42 -2.91
C VAL A 323 5.03 -7.30 -1.89
N GLU A 324 4.28 -6.21 -2.05
CA GLU A 324 4.27 -5.08 -1.12
C GLU A 324 3.92 -5.52 0.31
N ALA A 325 2.94 -6.41 0.49
CA ALA A 325 2.61 -6.96 1.80
C ALA A 325 3.78 -7.75 2.44
N LEU A 326 4.65 -8.38 1.65
CA LEU A 326 5.88 -9.00 2.13
C LEU A 326 6.90 -7.95 2.56
N LEU A 327 7.08 -6.88 1.78
CA LEU A 327 8.02 -5.80 2.11
C LEU A 327 7.62 -5.09 3.40
N TYR A 328 6.33 -4.77 3.57
CA TYR A 328 5.80 -4.17 4.81
C TYR A 328 5.88 -5.07 6.03
N SER A 329 6.13 -6.37 5.86
CA SER A 329 6.31 -7.29 6.99
C SER A 329 7.70 -7.23 7.62
N VAL A 330 8.58 -6.36 7.11
CA VAL A 330 9.92 -6.16 7.65
C VAL A 330 9.88 -5.71 9.10
N GLU A 331 10.72 -6.34 9.92
CA GLU A 331 10.98 -5.98 11.31
C GLU A 331 12.49 -6.11 11.55
N PHE A 332 13.09 -5.21 12.32
CA PHE A 332 14.47 -5.42 12.80
C PHE A 332 14.52 -6.54 13.85
N THR A 333 15.53 -7.40 13.75
CA THR A 333 15.78 -8.43 14.77
C THR A 333 16.57 -7.81 15.92
N LYS A 334 15.90 -7.63 17.06
CA LYS A 334 16.56 -7.29 18.34
C LYS A 334 17.58 -8.35 18.74
#